data_AF-A0A9W6A4L9-F1
#
_entry.id   AF-A0A9W6A4L9-F1
#
_cell.length_a   1.000
_cell.length_b   1.000
_cell.length_c   1.000
_cell.angle_alpha   90.00
_cell.angle_beta   90.00
_cell.angle_gamma   90.00
#
_symmetry.space_group_name_H-M   'P 1'
#
loop_
_entity.id
_entity.type
_entity.pdbx_description
1 polymer ?
#
loop_
_entity_poly.entity_id
_entity_poly.type
_entity_poly.pdbx_seq_one_letter_code
_entity_poly.pdbx_strand_id
1 'polypeptide(L)'
;MRILLLLLFMLFSITSHSLPHYGVSLPPPPTDPAKPPTSPYYPWKSRLASGADHVDKTTLYSIARAAHNQGQTHFADYLKHYLGNTGRDAHVSVDEMLSAMPQFRTEVHELAKFKAKLAYESLMMTRPDEAPVVPFTSFWHEYVATPDQSWDWFLSVGRFVYSVTGVVKMDNETGGVTVHYAVHVFTYCDWDGGRDLRIGQFRFDEGRLAGLQVTGLAREFKIRGSSQSRLIEGYTPVQGF
;
A
#
# COMPACT_ATOMS: atom_id res chain seq x y z
N MET A 1 25.59 -43.58 11.86
CA MET A 1 24.15 -43.24 11.75
C MET A 1 24.05 -41.74 11.48
N ARG A 2 23.59 -41.37 10.27
CA ARG A 2 23.46 -39.99 9.79
C ARG A 2 22.05 -39.49 10.14
N ILE A 3 21.95 -38.37 10.84
CA ILE A 3 20.68 -37.67 11.06
C ILE A 3 20.63 -36.51 10.06
N LEU A 4 19.65 -36.56 9.16
CA LEU A 4 19.44 -35.63 8.06
C LEU A 4 18.63 -34.43 8.58
N LEU A 5 19.18 -33.22 8.43
CA LEU A 5 18.53 -31.95 8.77
C LEU A 5 17.76 -31.46 7.53
N LEU A 6 16.43 -31.38 7.60
CA LEU A 6 15.58 -30.80 6.55
C LEU A 6 15.42 -29.29 6.80
N LEU A 7 16.14 -28.49 6.01
CA LEU A 7 15.92 -27.05 5.89
C LEU A 7 14.79 -26.80 4.88
N LEU A 8 13.65 -26.27 5.34
CA LEU A 8 12.55 -25.82 4.49
C LEU A 8 12.82 -24.36 4.08
N PHE A 9 13.37 -24.15 2.89
CA PHE A 9 13.45 -22.83 2.27
C PHE A 9 12.06 -22.42 1.77
N MET A 10 11.42 -21.45 2.43
CA MET A 10 10.29 -20.73 1.84
C MET A 10 10.81 -19.74 0.81
N LEU A 11 10.69 -20.10 -0.47
CA LEU A 11 10.82 -19.17 -1.58
C LEU A 11 9.62 -18.22 -1.56
N PHE A 12 9.86 -16.94 -1.25
CA PHE A 12 8.92 -15.88 -1.59
C PHE A 12 8.87 -15.77 -3.12
N SER A 13 7.81 -16.30 -3.72
CA SER A 13 7.50 -16.05 -5.12
C SER A 13 7.13 -14.58 -5.27
N ILE A 14 8.05 -13.78 -5.82
CA ILE A 14 7.71 -12.48 -6.38
C ILE A 14 6.83 -12.78 -7.58
N THR A 15 5.51 -12.60 -7.43
CA THR A 15 4.58 -12.72 -8.55
C THR A 15 4.81 -11.54 -9.48
N SER A 16 5.70 -11.73 -10.45
CA SER A 16 5.76 -10.91 -11.66
C SER A 16 4.38 -10.97 -12.32
N HIS A 17 3.65 -9.86 -12.31
CA HIS A 17 2.39 -9.75 -13.04
C HIS A 17 2.73 -9.69 -14.53
N SER A 18 2.94 -10.86 -15.14
CA SER A 18 3.07 -10.99 -16.58
C SER A 18 1.68 -10.88 -17.19
N LEU A 19 1.43 -9.78 -17.90
CA LEU A 19 0.24 -9.64 -18.73
C LEU A 19 0.59 -10.20 -20.12
N PRO A 20 0.01 -11.34 -20.52
CA PRO A 20 0.42 -12.07 -21.72
C PRO A 20 0.15 -11.32 -23.04
N HIS A 21 -0.54 -10.18 -23.01
CA HIS A 21 -0.90 -9.43 -24.22
C HIS A 21 0.11 -8.37 -24.68
N TYR A 22 1.15 -8.06 -23.91
CA TYR A 22 2.05 -6.95 -24.26
C TYR A 22 3.54 -7.29 -24.34
N GLY A 23 3.95 -8.46 -23.87
CA GLY A 23 5.34 -8.90 -23.91
C GLY A 23 6.32 -8.11 -23.03
N VAL A 24 5.83 -7.15 -22.23
CA VAL A 24 6.64 -6.30 -21.35
C VAL A 24 6.13 -6.42 -19.91
N SER A 25 7.01 -6.80 -18.99
CA SER A 25 6.73 -6.77 -17.55
C SER A 25 6.90 -5.36 -17.03
N LEU A 26 5.97 -4.90 -16.18
CA LEU A 26 6.16 -3.68 -15.43
C LEU A 26 7.34 -3.82 -14.46
N PRO A 27 8.07 -2.73 -14.17
CA PRO A 27 9.03 -2.71 -13.06
C PRO A 27 8.34 -3.13 -11.75
N PRO A 28 9.04 -3.83 -10.84
CA PRO A 28 8.49 -4.12 -9.53
C PRO A 28 8.29 -2.83 -8.73
N PRO A 29 7.46 -2.84 -7.66
CA PRO A 29 7.37 -1.73 -6.73
C PRO A 29 8.75 -1.35 -6.19
N PRO A 30 9.01 -0.06 -5.89
CA PRO A 30 10.23 0.32 -5.18
C PRO A 30 10.35 -0.41 -3.85
N THR A 31 11.56 -0.51 -3.32
CA THR A 31 11.80 -1.04 -1.97
C THR A 31 10.95 -0.29 -0.94
N ASP A 32 10.30 -1.03 -0.03
CA ASP A 32 9.53 -0.46 1.08
C ASP A 32 10.34 0.64 1.79
N PRO A 33 9.74 1.81 2.07
CA PRO A 33 10.43 2.85 2.84
C PRO A 33 10.67 2.36 4.28
N ALA A 34 11.80 2.78 4.86
CA ALA A 34 12.03 2.62 6.28
C ALA A 34 11.04 3.49 7.07
N LYS A 35 10.70 3.07 8.29
CA LYS A 35 9.95 3.91 9.23
C LYS A 35 10.76 5.19 9.50
N PRO A 36 10.16 6.39 9.49
CA PRO A 36 10.87 7.63 9.78
C PRO A 36 11.61 7.55 11.13
N PRO A 37 12.82 8.12 11.27
CA PRO A 37 13.54 8.14 12.54
C PRO A 37 12.77 8.82 13.69
N THR A 38 11.79 9.67 13.35
CA THR A 38 10.93 10.38 14.30
C THR A 38 9.73 9.56 14.76
N SER A 39 9.45 8.40 14.14
CA SER A 39 8.32 7.57 14.54
C SER A 39 8.53 6.96 15.93
N PRO A 40 7.50 6.97 16.80
CA PRO A 40 7.57 6.28 18.07
C PRO A 40 7.94 4.80 17.90
N TYR A 41 8.76 4.29 18.82
CA TYR A 41 9.14 2.89 18.86
C TYR A 41 8.50 2.20 20.07
N TYR A 42 7.66 1.19 19.80
CA TYR A 42 6.99 0.39 20.81
C TYR A 42 7.55 -1.04 20.82
N PRO A 43 8.52 -1.38 21.71
CA PRO A 43 9.15 -2.68 21.71
C PRO A 43 8.16 -3.79 22.06
N TRP A 44 7.95 -4.71 21.12
CA TRP A 44 6.97 -5.79 21.26
C TRP A 44 7.29 -6.70 22.44
N LYS A 45 6.28 -6.97 23.27
CA LYS A 45 6.37 -7.87 24.45
C LYS A 45 7.52 -7.52 25.40
N SER A 46 7.80 -6.23 25.58
CA SER A 46 8.76 -5.74 26.56
C SER A 46 8.19 -5.64 27.99
N ARG A 47 6.86 -5.68 28.12
CA ARG A 47 6.13 -5.70 29.40
C ARG A 47 5.20 -6.92 29.46
N LEU A 48 4.91 -7.42 30.66
CA LEU A 48 3.84 -8.40 30.86
C LEU A 48 2.46 -7.75 30.76
N ALA A 49 1.54 -8.44 30.10
CA ALA A 49 0.14 -8.04 30.05
C ALA A 49 -0.53 -8.14 31.44
N SER A 50 -1.32 -7.12 31.78
CA SER A 50 -2.21 -7.10 32.93
C SER A 50 -3.64 -7.49 32.53
N GLY A 51 -4.50 -7.74 33.53
CA GLY A 51 -5.93 -7.95 33.28
C GLY A 51 -6.60 -6.78 32.55
N ALA A 52 -6.18 -5.54 32.84
CA ALA A 52 -6.68 -4.35 32.15
C ALA A 52 -6.31 -4.35 30.66
N ASP A 53 -5.08 -4.76 30.31
CA ASP A 53 -4.65 -4.85 28.91
C ASP A 53 -5.51 -5.89 28.13
N HIS A 54 -5.95 -6.98 28.78
CA HIS A 54 -6.88 -7.95 28.18
C HIS A 54 -8.31 -7.41 28.00
N VAL A 55 -8.78 -6.58 28.93
CA VAL A 55 -10.08 -5.88 28.82
C VAL A 55 -10.04 -4.87 27.66
N ASP A 56 -8.95 -4.11 27.53
CA ASP A 56 -8.76 -3.18 26.41
C ASP A 56 -8.75 -3.90 25.06
N LYS A 57 -8.02 -5.02 24.95
CA LYS A 57 -8.04 -5.87 23.76
C LYS A 57 -9.45 -6.35 23.40
N THR A 58 -10.24 -6.77 24.39
CA THR A 58 -11.63 -7.22 24.19
C THR A 58 -12.54 -6.08 23.74
N THR A 59 -12.34 -4.88 24.29
CA THR A 59 -13.05 -3.66 23.90
C THR A 59 -12.74 -3.30 22.45
N LEU A 60 -11.47 -3.36 22.03
CA LEU A 60 -11.07 -3.08 20.65
C LEU A 60 -11.61 -4.10 19.64
N TYR A 61 -11.73 -5.38 20.00
CA TYR A 61 -12.46 -6.35 19.14
C TYR A 61 -13.94 -5.99 18.99
N SER A 62 -14.57 -5.48 20.05
CA SER A 62 -15.97 -5.01 20.00
C SER A 62 -16.11 -3.78 19.10
N ILE A 63 -15.14 -2.87 19.14
CA ILE A 63 -15.05 -1.73 18.22
C ILE A 63 -14.90 -2.20 16.78
N ALA A 64 -13.99 -3.14 16.50
CA ALA A 64 -13.83 -3.69 15.15
C ALA A 64 -15.15 -4.31 14.62
N ARG A 65 -15.88 -5.04 15.47
CA ARG A 65 -17.20 -5.58 15.10
C ARG A 65 -18.22 -4.47 14.82
N ALA A 66 -18.29 -3.45 15.68
CA ALA A 66 -19.20 -2.33 15.49
C ALA A 66 -18.89 -1.56 14.20
N ALA A 67 -17.61 -1.33 13.91
CA ALA A 67 -17.13 -0.67 12.71
C ALA A 67 -17.48 -1.46 11.44
N HIS A 68 -17.25 -2.77 11.45
CA HIS A 68 -17.66 -3.67 10.36
C HIS A 68 -19.16 -3.57 10.08
N ASN A 69 -20.00 -3.58 11.12
CA ASN A 69 -21.46 -3.44 10.98
C ASN A 69 -21.89 -2.06 10.46
N GLN A 70 -21.02 -1.06 10.55
CA GLN A 70 -21.23 0.30 10.01
C GLN A 70 -20.59 0.48 8.63
N GLY A 71 -20.14 -0.60 7.98
CA GLY A 71 -19.52 -0.57 6.66
C GLY A 71 -18.04 -0.19 6.65
N GLN A 72 -17.38 -0.07 7.80
CA GLN A 72 -15.95 0.24 7.90
C GLN A 72 -15.14 -1.06 7.96
N THR A 73 -15.20 -1.81 6.85
CA THR A 73 -14.72 -3.19 6.78
C THR A 73 -13.20 -3.26 6.82
N HIS A 74 -12.51 -2.35 6.12
CA HIS A 74 -11.04 -2.34 6.09
C HIS A 74 -10.47 -2.03 7.47
N PHE A 75 -11.05 -1.03 8.15
CA PHE A 75 -10.60 -0.65 9.49
C PHE A 75 -10.82 -1.80 10.46
N ALA A 76 -11.99 -2.43 10.40
CA ALA A 76 -12.31 -3.56 11.26
C ALA A 76 -11.33 -4.72 11.06
N ASP A 77 -10.93 -5.02 9.82
CA ASP A 77 -10.07 -6.16 9.52
C ASP A 77 -8.61 -5.89 9.89
N TYR A 78 -8.09 -4.69 9.63
CA TYR A 78 -6.76 -4.30 10.10
C TYR A 78 -6.67 -4.20 11.63
N LEU A 79 -7.71 -3.70 12.29
CA LEU A 79 -7.77 -3.69 13.75
C LEU A 79 -7.78 -5.11 14.32
N LYS A 80 -8.60 -6.01 13.80
CA LYS A 80 -8.58 -7.43 14.20
C LYS A 80 -7.22 -8.07 13.96
N HIS A 81 -6.58 -7.77 12.83
CA HIS A 81 -5.27 -8.33 12.49
C HIS A 81 -4.18 -7.86 13.46
N TYR A 82 -4.17 -6.57 13.80
CA TYR A 82 -3.30 -5.99 14.84
C TYR A 82 -3.48 -6.73 16.18
N LEU A 83 -4.73 -6.85 16.63
CA LEU A 83 -5.10 -7.54 17.88
C LEU A 83 -4.86 -9.06 17.81
N GLY A 84 -4.76 -9.63 16.61
CA GLY A 84 -4.37 -11.00 16.35
C GLY A 84 -2.90 -11.28 16.67
N ASN A 85 -2.09 -10.23 16.88
CA ASN A 85 -0.71 -10.31 17.36
C ASN A 85 0.24 -11.11 16.46
N THR A 86 -0.09 -11.26 15.17
CA THR A 86 0.73 -12.08 14.27
C THR A 86 1.94 -11.31 13.74
N GLY A 87 1.78 -10.00 13.51
CA GLY A 87 2.79 -9.16 12.85
C GLY A 87 3.06 -9.54 11.39
N ARG A 88 2.22 -10.41 10.80
CA ARG A 88 2.32 -10.75 9.38
C ARG A 88 1.87 -9.58 8.54
N ASP A 89 2.47 -9.39 7.38
CA ASP A 89 2.02 -8.36 6.45
C ASP A 89 0.57 -8.58 6.04
N ALA A 90 -0.13 -7.49 5.78
CA ALA A 90 -1.48 -7.47 5.23
C ALA A 90 -1.49 -6.88 3.83
N HIS A 91 -2.47 -7.29 3.03
CA HIS A 91 -2.71 -6.77 1.70
C HIS A 91 -3.68 -5.58 1.74
N VAL A 92 -3.50 -4.62 0.84
CA VAL A 92 -4.48 -3.56 0.56
C VAL A 92 -4.88 -3.56 -0.92
N SER A 93 -6.18 -3.44 -1.18
CA SER A 93 -6.70 -3.28 -2.54
C SER A 93 -6.51 -1.84 -3.02
N VAL A 94 -5.49 -1.62 -3.84
CA VAL A 94 -5.20 -0.28 -4.39
C VAL A 94 -6.28 0.17 -5.36
N ASP A 95 -6.92 -0.75 -6.07
CA ASP A 95 -8.04 -0.44 -6.96
C ASP A 95 -9.26 0.07 -6.20
N GLU A 96 -9.57 -0.52 -5.03
CA GLU A 96 -10.63 -0.02 -4.15
C GLU A 96 -10.30 1.35 -3.58
N MET A 97 -9.05 1.60 -3.19
CA MET A 97 -8.60 2.93 -2.74
C MET A 97 -8.79 3.98 -3.86
N LEU A 98 -8.39 3.66 -5.08
CA LEU A 98 -8.51 4.57 -6.24
C LEU A 98 -9.97 4.78 -6.66
N SER A 99 -10.84 3.79 -6.44
CA SER A 99 -12.28 3.92 -6.64
C SER A 99 -12.92 4.82 -5.58
N ALA A 100 -12.59 4.58 -4.31
CA ALA A 100 -13.20 5.22 -3.15
C ALA A 100 -12.70 6.66 -2.90
N MET A 101 -11.48 7.00 -3.30
CA MET A 101 -10.87 8.31 -3.04
C MET A 101 -10.50 9.02 -4.36
N PRO A 102 -11.43 9.77 -4.98
CA PRO A 102 -11.21 10.40 -6.28
C PRO A 102 -10.02 11.37 -6.30
N GLN A 103 -9.75 12.08 -5.21
CA GLN A 103 -8.62 13.00 -5.08
C GLN A 103 -7.29 12.24 -5.13
N PHE A 104 -7.20 11.10 -4.43
CA PHE A 104 -6.03 10.22 -4.50
C PHE A 104 -5.82 9.71 -5.92
N ARG A 105 -6.91 9.30 -6.60
CA ARG A 105 -6.85 8.87 -8.00
C ARG A 105 -6.32 9.97 -8.92
N THR A 106 -6.71 11.22 -8.72
CA THR A 106 -6.21 12.36 -9.49
C THR A 106 -4.71 12.56 -9.27
N GLU A 107 -4.23 12.54 -8.03
CA GLU A 107 -2.79 12.70 -7.75
C GLU A 107 -1.94 11.59 -8.37
N VAL A 108 -2.40 10.34 -8.26
CA VAL A 108 -1.76 9.18 -8.90
C VAL A 108 -1.71 9.33 -10.42
N HIS A 109 -2.80 9.83 -11.02
CA HIS A 109 -2.87 10.06 -12.46
C HIS A 109 -1.86 11.12 -12.90
N GLU A 110 -1.78 12.26 -12.21
CA GLU A 110 -0.82 13.32 -12.51
C GLU A 110 0.63 12.85 -12.36
N LEU A 111 0.92 12.06 -11.31
CA LEU A 111 2.25 11.48 -11.13
C LEU A 111 2.63 10.51 -12.26
N ALA A 112 1.71 9.61 -12.64
CA ALA A 112 1.93 8.69 -13.73
C ALA A 112 2.13 9.43 -15.07
N LYS A 113 1.37 10.50 -15.32
CA LYS A 113 1.50 11.35 -16.53
C LYS A 113 2.87 12.02 -16.57
N PHE A 114 3.30 12.60 -15.45
CA PHE A 114 4.63 13.21 -15.34
C PHE A 114 5.75 12.21 -15.61
N LYS A 115 5.68 11.01 -15.01
CA LYS A 115 6.70 9.97 -15.21
C LYS A 115 6.72 9.39 -16.62
N ALA A 116 5.55 9.18 -17.22
CA ALA A 116 5.43 8.75 -18.61
C ALA A 116 6.02 9.78 -19.58
N LYS A 117 5.82 11.08 -19.33
CA LYS A 117 6.43 12.15 -20.12
C LYS A 117 7.95 12.09 -20.11
N LEU A 118 8.56 11.95 -18.93
CA LEU A 118 10.03 11.84 -18.82
C LEU A 118 10.57 10.58 -19.52
N ALA A 119 9.87 9.45 -19.41
CA ALA A 119 10.26 8.22 -20.11
C ALA A 119 10.14 8.35 -21.63
N TYR A 120 9.10 9.02 -22.12
CA TYR A 120 8.94 9.31 -23.55
C TYR A 120 10.05 10.22 -24.07
N GLU A 121 10.40 11.30 -23.35
CA GLU A 121 11.50 12.18 -23.73
C GLU A 121 12.82 11.40 -23.82
N SER A 122 13.09 10.50 -22.86
CA SER A 122 14.25 9.59 -22.89
C SER A 122 14.22 8.65 -24.09
N LEU A 123 13.05 8.11 -24.45
CA LEU A 123 12.85 7.25 -25.62
C LEU A 123 13.22 8.00 -26.91
N MET A 124 12.80 9.25 -27.04
CA MET A 124 13.10 10.05 -28.23
C MET A 124 14.59 10.40 -28.35
N MET A 125 15.28 10.59 -27.23
CA MET A 125 16.73 10.86 -27.21
C MET A 125 17.58 9.63 -27.56
N THR A 126 17.11 8.42 -27.23
CA THR A 126 17.85 7.16 -27.42
C THR A 126 17.62 6.51 -28.79
N ARG A 127 16.81 7.14 -29.65
CA ARG A 127 16.28 6.60 -30.92
C ARG A 127 15.36 5.39 -30.71
N PRO A 128 14.05 5.51 -31.00
CA PRO A 128 13.08 4.43 -30.79
C PRO A 128 13.44 3.11 -31.49
N ASP A 129 14.14 3.17 -32.62
CA ASP A 129 14.59 2.01 -33.40
C ASP A 129 15.55 1.10 -32.61
N GLU A 130 16.27 1.64 -31.63
CA GLU A 130 17.27 0.92 -30.82
C GLU A 130 16.70 0.41 -29.49
N ALA A 131 15.69 1.09 -28.93
CA ALA A 131 15.06 0.74 -27.67
C ALA A 131 13.58 1.18 -27.63
N PRO A 132 12.62 0.44 -28.22
CA PRO A 132 11.23 0.90 -28.36
C PRO A 132 10.44 0.91 -27.04
N VAL A 133 11.06 0.50 -25.92
CA VAL A 133 10.44 0.39 -24.60
C VAL A 133 11.35 1.04 -23.55
N VAL A 134 10.81 2.01 -22.80
CA VAL A 134 11.50 2.67 -21.69
C VAL A 134 10.69 2.51 -20.40
N PRO A 135 11.25 1.86 -19.36
CA PRO A 135 10.59 1.76 -18.06
C PRO A 135 10.70 3.06 -17.26
N PHE A 136 9.77 3.26 -16.33
CA PHE A 136 9.84 4.31 -15.32
C PHE A 136 9.37 3.84 -13.95
N THR A 137 9.90 4.49 -12.93
CA THR A 137 9.47 4.36 -11.53
C THR A 137 9.48 5.73 -10.86
N SER A 138 8.50 6.02 -10.01
CA SER A 138 8.57 7.15 -9.07
C SER A 138 9.22 6.72 -7.75
N PHE A 139 9.61 7.69 -6.95
CA PHE A 139 9.83 7.47 -5.52
C PHE A 139 8.48 7.30 -4.80
N TRP A 140 8.53 7.05 -3.49
CA TRP A 140 7.35 7.05 -2.63
C TRP A 140 6.89 8.49 -2.37
N HIS A 141 5.59 8.74 -2.52
CA HIS A 141 4.91 9.99 -2.22
C HIS A 141 3.93 9.77 -1.08
N GLU A 142 3.82 10.72 -0.16
CA GLU A 142 2.85 10.64 0.94
C GLU A 142 1.46 11.05 0.48
N TYR A 143 0.44 10.39 1.01
CA TYR A 143 -0.95 10.78 0.89
C TYR A 143 -1.65 10.69 2.25
N VAL A 144 -2.51 11.67 2.54
CA VAL A 144 -3.33 11.69 3.75
C VAL A 144 -4.80 11.59 3.34
N ALA A 145 -5.41 10.45 3.64
CA ALA A 145 -6.85 10.26 3.51
C ALA A 145 -7.58 11.14 4.53
N THR A 146 -8.69 11.75 4.12
CA THR A 146 -9.54 12.54 5.02
C THR A 146 -10.88 11.85 5.28
N PRO A 147 -11.56 12.17 6.41
CA PRO A 147 -12.90 11.64 6.69
C PRO A 147 -13.91 11.85 5.56
N ASP A 148 -13.82 13.00 4.87
CA ASP A 148 -14.74 13.37 3.78
C ASP A 148 -14.47 12.60 2.48
N GLN A 149 -13.25 12.10 2.29
CA GLN A 149 -12.91 11.28 1.12
C GLN A 149 -13.37 9.85 1.32
N SER A 150 -13.07 9.26 2.48
CA SER A 150 -13.55 7.93 2.86
C SER A 150 -13.33 7.73 4.35
N TRP A 151 -14.43 7.52 5.08
CA TRP A 151 -14.36 7.23 6.51
C TRP A 151 -13.60 5.93 6.79
N ASP A 152 -13.77 4.90 5.97
CA ASP A 152 -13.10 3.61 6.16
C ASP A 152 -11.60 3.73 5.93
N TRP A 153 -11.17 4.33 4.81
CA TRP A 153 -9.74 4.48 4.50
C TRP A 153 -9.06 5.47 5.43
N PHE A 154 -9.77 6.53 5.84
CA PHE A 154 -9.32 7.42 6.90
C PHE A 154 -9.01 6.62 8.16
N LEU A 155 -9.97 5.84 8.69
CA LEU A 155 -9.77 5.04 9.90
C LEU A 155 -8.68 3.98 9.73
N SER A 156 -8.65 3.29 8.59
CA SER A 156 -7.80 2.15 8.29
C SER A 156 -6.32 2.49 8.18
N VAL A 157 -6.00 3.41 7.27
CA VAL A 157 -4.62 3.73 6.91
C VAL A 157 -4.28 5.18 7.23
N GLY A 158 -5.23 6.11 7.08
CA GLY A 158 -5.10 7.52 7.45
C GLY A 158 -4.03 8.28 6.66
N ARG A 159 -2.77 7.90 6.83
CA ARG A 159 -1.59 8.34 6.08
C ARG A 159 -0.87 7.12 5.53
N PHE A 160 -0.55 7.15 4.24
CA PHE A 160 0.18 6.09 3.56
C PHE A 160 1.10 6.68 2.51
N VAL A 161 1.98 5.86 1.95
CA VAL A 161 2.77 6.24 0.79
C VAL A 161 2.34 5.48 -0.46
N TYR A 162 2.52 6.11 -1.62
CA TYR A 162 2.26 5.51 -2.92
C TYR A 162 3.39 5.74 -3.92
N SER A 163 3.50 4.87 -4.91
CA SER A 163 4.45 4.98 -6.03
C SER A 163 3.79 4.51 -7.32
N VAL A 164 4.29 4.96 -8.46
CA VAL A 164 3.88 4.48 -9.79
C VAL A 164 5.08 3.86 -10.51
N THR A 165 4.85 2.70 -11.09
CA THR A 165 5.78 2.05 -12.01
C THR A 165 5.11 1.87 -13.35
N GLY A 166 5.89 1.91 -14.43
CA GLY A 166 5.32 1.76 -15.75
C GLY A 166 6.34 1.60 -16.85
N VAL A 167 5.84 1.51 -18.07
CA VAL A 167 6.63 1.50 -19.30
C VAL A 167 5.96 2.39 -20.33
N VAL A 168 6.78 3.09 -21.11
CA VAL A 168 6.38 3.73 -22.37
C VAL A 168 6.87 2.85 -23.50
N LYS A 169 5.98 2.48 -24.43
CA LYS A 169 6.32 1.69 -25.61
C LYS A 169 5.91 2.43 -26.87
N MET A 170 6.82 2.52 -27.83
CA MET A 170 6.54 2.94 -29.21
C MET A 170 6.35 1.72 -30.09
N ASP A 171 5.32 1.77 -30.91
CA ASP A 171 5.08 0.81 -31.98
C ASP A 171 5.83 1.27 -33.24
N ASN A 172 6.75 0.43 -33.73
CA ASN A 172 7.64 0.80 -34.83
C ASN A 172 6.94 0.81 -36.20
N GLU A 173 5.77 0.18 -36.33
CA GLU A 173 5.03 0.11 -37.60
C GLU A 173 4.08 1.29 -37.76
N THR A 174 3.39 1.65 -36.68
CA THR A 174 2.35 2.69 -36.65
C THR A 174 2.84 4.02 -36.10
N GLY A 175 3.98 4.03 -35.38
CA GLY A 175 4.45 5.18 -34.60
C GLY A 175 3.61 5.47 -33.34
N GLY A 176 2.63 4.62 -33.04
CA GLY A 176 1.75 4.78 -31.88
C GLY A 176 2.50 4.61 -30.56
N VAL A 177 2.13 5.38 -29.55
CA VAL A 177 2.75 5.32 -28.22
C VAL A 177 1.73 4.83 -27.20
N THR A 178 2.16 3.90 -26.37
CA THR A 178 1.35 3.32 -25.31
C THR A 178 2.04 3.44 -23.96
N VAL A 179 1.25 3.67 -22.92
CA VAL A 179 1.73 3.75 -21.54
C VAL A 179 1.02 2.68 -20.73
N HIS A 180 1.82 1.83 -20.09
CA HIS A 180 1.32 0.83 -19.15
C HIS A 180 1.86 1.18 -17.77
N TYR A 181 0.99 1.31 -16.76
CA TYR A 181 1.45 1.63 -15.41
C TYR A 181 0.62 0.93 -14.33
N ALA A 182 1.24 0.72 -13.17
CA ALA A 182 0.60 0.24 -11.95
C ALA A 182 0.92 1.18 -10.79
N VAL A 183 0.06 1.13 -9.78
CA VAL A 183 0.14 1.96 -8.57
C VAL A 183 0.45 1.04 -7.40
N HIS A 184 1.35 1.45 -6.54
CA HIS A 184 1.74 0.70 -5.35
C HIS A 184 1.43 1.52 -4.11
N VAL A 185 0.92 0.88 -3.07
CA VAL A 185 0.67 1.51 -1.77
C VAL A 185 1.40 0.74 -0.69
N PHE A 186 1.97 1.48 0.26
CA PHE A 186 2.64 0.94 1.43
C PHE A 186 2.33 1.80 2.67
N THR A 187 2.13 1.16 3.82
CA THR A 187 2.13 1.82 5.13
C THR A 187 2.48 0.84 6.26
N TYR A 188 2.89 1.37 7.41
CA TYR A 188 2.99 0.61 8.65
C TYR A 188 1.68 0.76 9.42
N CYS A 189 1.08 -0.35 9.84
CA CYS A 189 -0.07 -0.32 10.75
C CYS A 189 0.43 -0.38 12.19
N ASP A 190 0.71 0.79 12.73
CA ASP A 190 1.21 1.02 14.09
C ASP A 190 0.27 1.82 14.98
N TRP A 191 -0.82 2.34 14.40
CA TRP A 191 -1.83 3.15 15.10
C TRP A 191 -1.20 4.33 15.83
N ASP A 192 -0.19 4.97 15.22
CA ASP A 192 0.58 6.08 15.82
C ASP A 192 0.01 7.48 15.49
N GLY A 193 -1.17 7.54 14.85
CA GLY A 193 -1.78 8.78 14.37
C GLY A 193 -2.31 9.71 15.46
N GLY A 194 -2.35 9.26 16.72
CA GLY A 194 -2.82 10.04 17.87
C GLY A 194 -4.32 10.38 17.81
N ARG A 195 -5.11 9.61 17.06
CA ARG A 195 -6.54 9.87 16.87
C ARG A 195 -7.33 9.45 18.10
N ASP A 196 -8.24 10.34 18.51
CA ASP A 196 -9.26 10.10 19.52
C ASP A 196 -10.62 10.50 18.95
N LEU A 197 -11.42 9.50 18.61
CA LEU A 197 -12.65 9.68 17.85
C LEU A 197 -13.75 8.73 18.33
N ARG A 198 -14.97 8.91 17.82
CA ARG A 198 -16.10 8.03 18.11
C ARG A 198 -16.47 7.19 16.88
N ILE A 199 -16.59 5.88 17.09
CA ILE A 199 -17.09 4.92 16.10
C ILE A 199 -18.44 4.41 16.62
N GLY A 200 -19.52 5.01 16.14
CA GLY A 200 -20.85 4.87 16.73
C GLY A 200 -20.86 5.26 18.22
N GLN A 201 -21.22 4.31 19.08
CA GLN A 201 -21.28 4.53 20.53
C GLN A 201 -19.93 4.40 21.23
N PHE A 202 -18.90 3.87 20.55
CA PHE A 202 -17.61 3.57 21.16
C PHE A 202 -16.62 4.71 20.93
N ARG A 203 -15.84 5.05 21.97
CA ARG A 203 -14.66 5.89 21.83
C ARG A 203 -13.50 5.01 21.36
N PHE A 204 -12.80 5.44 20.33
CA PHE A 204 -11.60 4.81 19.80
C PHE A 204 -10.44 5.77 19.99
N ASP A 205 -9.47 5.34 20.79
CA ASP A 205 -8.29 6.10 21.19
C ASP A 205 -7.05 5.30 20.79
N GLU A 206 -6.34 5.80 19.79
CA GLU A 206 -5.16 5.15 19.23
C GLU A 206 -4.02 4.98 20.24
N GLY A 207 -3.91 5.88 21.22
CA GLY A 207 -2.88 5.81 22.25
C GLY A 207 -2.92 4.52 23.06
N ARG A 208 -4.08 3.85 23.11
CA ARG A 208 -4.25 2.56 23.79
C ARG A 208 -3.63 1.39 23.03
N LEU A 209 -3.53 1.46 21.71
CA LEU A 209 -3.04 0.35 20.88
C LEU A 209 -1.53 0.12 21.10
N ALA A 210 -0.75 1.19 21.23
CA ALA A 210 0.67 1.11 21.57
C ALA A 210 0.94 0.29 22.84
N GLY A 211 0.09 0.42 23.87
CA GLY A 211 0.19 -0.36 25.11
C GLY A 211 0.02 -1.87 24.89
N LEU A 212 -0.86 -2.26 23.96
CA LEU A 212 -1.07 -3.66 23.61
C LEU A 212 0.13 -4.26 22.86
N GLN A 213 0.86 -3.46 22.08
CA GLN A 213 2.11 -3.92 21.49
C GLN A 213 3.20 -4.14 22.52
N VAL A 214 3.40 -3.17 23.41
CA VAL A 214 4.40 -3.24 24.49
C VAL A 214 4.16 -4.46 25.39
N THR A 215 2.90 -4.84 25.60
CA THR A 215 2.53 -6.03 26.38
C THR A 215 2.52 -7.35 25.60
N GLY A 216 2.75 -7.29 24.29
CA GLY A 216 2.73 -8.45 23.41
C GLY A 216 1.32 -9.02 23.19
N LEU A 217 0.27 -8.22 23.41
CA LEU A 217 -1.11 -8.57 23.13
C LEU A 217 -1.55 -8.18 21.71
N ALA A 218 -0.81 -7.31 21.04
CA ALA A 218 -1.01 -6.92 19.66
C ALA A 218 0.34 -6.70 18.97
N ARG A 219 0.35 -6.62 17.63
CA ARG A 219 1.60 -6.47 16.88
C ARG A 219 1.42 -5.65 15.62
N GLU A 220 2.24 -4.63 15.49
CA GLU A 220 2.52 -3.86 14.28
C GLU A 220 2.80 -4.77 13.09
N PHE A 221 2.35 -4.34 11.91
CA PHE A 221 2.55 -5.04 10.65
C PHE A 221 2.63 -4.05 9.49
N LYS A 222 3.11 -4.54 8.35
CA LYS A 222 3.12 -3.75 7.10
C LYS A 222 1.83 -4.00 6.33
N ILE A 223 1.31 -2.96 5.69
CA ILE A 223 0.22 -3.04 4.72
C ILE A 223 0.80 -2.68 3.36
N ARG A 224 0.59 -3.53 2.35
CA ARG A 224 1.07 -3.28 1.00
C ARG A 224 0.22 -3.91 -0.10
N GLY A 225 0.18 -3.25 -1.24
CA GLY A 225 -0.58 -3.71 -2.40
C GLY A 225 -0.18 -3.00 -3.67
N SER A 226 -0.57 -3.60 -4.80
CA SER A 226 -0.43 -3.03 -6.14
C SER A 226 -1.79 -3.04 -6.82
N SER A 227 -2.09 -2.02 -7.62
CA SER A 227 -3.25 -2.01 -8.48
C SER A 227 -3.08 -2.99 -9.64
N GLN A 228 -4.18 -3.32 -10.30
CA GLN A 228 -4.10 -3.77 -11.69
C GLN A 228 -3.39 -2.71 -12.55
N SER A 229 -2.70 -3.16 -13.60
CA SER A 229 -2.08 -2.23 -14.54
C SER A 229 -3.13 -1.53 -15.39
N ARG A 230 -2.87 -0.29 -15.77
CA ARG A 230 -3.68 0.48 -16.71
C ARG A 230 -2.91 0.67 -18.00
N LEU A 231 -3.58 0.43 -19.13
CA LEU A 231 -3.08 0.71 -20.48
C LEU A 231 -3.73 2.00 -20.98
N ILE A 232 -2.88 2.91 -21.46
CA ILE A 232 -3.27 4.12 -22.18
C ILE A 232 -2.73 4.00 -23.60
N GLU A 233 -3.63 3.95 -24.57
CA GLU A 233 -3.32 3.97 -26.00
C GLU A 233 -3.28 5.40 -26.53
N GLY A 234 -2.54 5.63 -27.61
CA GLY A 234 -2.50 6.94 -28.26
C GLY A 234 -1.90 8.06 -27.40
N TYR A 235 -0.99 7.72 -26.48
CA TYR A 235 -0.36 8.69 -25.60
C TYR A 235 0.39 9.76 -26.39
N THR A 236 0.12 11.03 -26.10
CA THR A 236 0.95 12.15 -26.58
C THR A 236 1.42 13.02 -25.42
N PRO A 237 2.68 13.51 -25.41
CA PRO A 237 3.19 14.33 -24.31
C PRO A 237 2.43 15.66 -24.12
N VAL A 238 1.74 16.14 -25.15
CA VAL A 238 1.01 17.41 -25.16
C VAL A 238 -0.41 17.26 -24.60
N GLN A 239 -1.12 16.17 -24.91
CA GLN A 239 -2.45 15.90 -24.33
C GLN A 239 -2.36 15.21 -22.97
N GLY A 240 -1.37 14.33 -22.77
CA GLY A 240 -1.30 13.45 -21.61
C GLY A 240 -2.13 12.17 -21.79
N PHE A 241 -2.58 11.60 -20.67
CA PHE A 241 -3.56 10.51 -20.65
C PHE A 241 -4.97 11.02 -20.97
#